data_AF-A0ABD3HID0-F1
#
_entry.id   AF-A0ABD3HID0-F1
#
_cell.length_a   1.000
_cell.length_b   1.000
_cell.length_c   1.000
_cell.angle_alpha   90.00
_cell.angle_beta   90.00
_cell.angle_gamma   90.00
#
_symmetry.space_group_name_H-M   'P 1'
#
loop_
_entity.id
_entity.type
_entity.pdbx_description
1 polymer ?
#
loop_
_entity_poly.entity_id
_entity_poly.type
_entity_poly.pdbx_seq_one_letter_code
_entity_poly.pdbx_strand_id
1 'polypeptide(L)'
;MTALESIMRHEIAWPDRQERAVNSAHFAGLGFPGCIGLVDGTLVKLSQRPRDDGETYFDKKMPGSCHDLTCLRRTSLWGRLGSAQLFDNGQYLLGDSGYIPLDRLVCSYKRTAGDMDKVDFNTCVAHARVGNEHCIGILKARWHSLKEIRTQLRNPAENAYVIRWMRCCIILHNFLKWRRDEWSEDDHPIEVERDDDLGPPPKSARECSRRGLERRQAVQRTCLEINRRPGSLLCR
;
A
#
# COMPACT_ATOMS: atom_id res chain seq x y z
N MET A 1 10.37 -19.40 15.79
CA MET A 1 10.27 -18.37 14.71
C MET A 1 11.61 -18.05 14.05
N THR A 2 12.75 -18.31 14.69
CA THR A 2 14.10 -18.02 14.16
C THR A 2 14.42 -18.64 12.80
N ALA A 3 13.94 -19.86 12.51
CA ALA A 3 14.14 -20.50 11.20
C ALA A 3 13.43 -19.74 10.06
N LEU A 4 12.19 -19.26 10.31
CA LEU A 4 11.45 -18.43 9.34
C LEU A 4 12.09 -17.05 9.18
N GLU A 5 12.67 -16.49 10.25
CA GLU A 5 13.43 -15.23 10.19
C GLU A 5 14.68 -15.32 9.29
N SER A 6 15.31 -16.50 9.18
CA SER A 6 16.42 -16.71 8.26
C SER A 6 15.99 -16.68 6.78
N ILE A 7 14.75 -17.08 6.49
CA ILE A 7 14.18 -17.11 5.14
C ILE A 7 13.64 -15.71 4.74
N MET A 8 13.31 -14.87 5.73
CA MET A 8 12.73 -13.53 5.51
C MET A 8 13.46 -12.66 4.50
N ARG A 9 14.80 -12.67 4.49
CA ARG A 9 15.58 -11.78 3.62
C ARG A 9 15.43 -12.12 2.14
N HIS A 10 15.01 -13.36 1.83
CA HIS A 10 14.83 -13.83 0.47
C HIS A 10 13.37 -13.71 0.00
N GLU A 11 12.41 -13.76 0.93
CA GLU A 11 10.97 -13.76 0.60
C GLU A 11 10.31 -12.37 0.63
N ILE A 12 10.84 -11.44 1.42
CA ILE A 12 10.31 -10.07 1.54
C ILE A 12 11.46 -9.08 1.37
N ALA A 13 11.78 -8.81 0.11
CA ALA A 13 12.84 -7.91 -0.29
C ALA A 13 12.32 -6.81 -1.22
N TRP A 14 13.06 -5.71 -1.29
CA TRP A 14 12.84 -4.70 -2.32
C TRP A 14 13.19 -5.29 -3.68
N PRO A 15 12.37 -5.07 -4.74
CA PRO A 15 12.61 -5.66 -6.04
C PRO A 15 13.95 -5.21 -6.61
N ASP A 16 14.67 -6.15 -7.21
CA ASP A 16 15.91 -5.86 -7.90
C ASP A 16 15.67 -5.04 -9.18
N ARG A 17 16.74 -4.68 -9.91
CA ARG A 17 16.62 -3.85 -11.12
C ARG A 17 15.79 -4.53 -12.21
N GLN A 18 15.89 -5.84 -12.35
CA GLN A 18 15.18 -6.61 -13.37
C GLN A 18 13.69 -6.73 -13.01
N GLU A 19 13.38 -7.07 -11.76
CA GLU A 19 12.01 -7.12 -11.25
C GLU A 19 11.32 -5.75 -11.36
N ARG A 20 12.04 -4.66 -11.03
CA ARG A 20 11.52 -3.29 -11.22
C ARG A 20 11.24 -2.96 -12.68
N ALA A 21 12.06 -3.46 -13.61
CA ALA A 21 11.83 -3.23 -15.04
C ALA A 21 10.56 -3.96 -15.52
N VAL A 22 10.35 -5.21 -15.07
CA VAL A 22 9.13 -5.98 -15.35
C VAL A 22 7.90 -5.28 -14.77
N ASN A 23 7.95 -4.87 -13.51
CA ASN A 23 6.88 -4.12 -12.87
C ASN A 23 6.59 -2.83 -13.63
N SER A 24 7.63 -2.13 -14.07
CA SER A 24 7.45 -0.88 -14.82
C SER A 24 6.81 -1.06 -16.17
N ALA A 25 7.15 -2.12 -16.89
CA ALA A 25 6.46 -2.47 -18.13
C ALA A 25 4.97 -2.80 -17.88
N HIS A 26 4.67 -3.55 -16.80
CA HIS A 26 3.30 -3.86 -16.42
C HIS A 26 2.48 -2.59 -16.11
N PHE A 27 2.98 -1.72 -15.23
CA PHE A 27 2.27 -0.48 -14.87
C PHE A 27 2.21 0.53 -16.02
N ALA A 28 3.16 0.52 -16.95
CA ALA A 28 3.07 1.33 -18.17
C ALA A 28 1.83 0.96 -18.99
N GLY A 29 1.47 -0.33 -19.07
CA GLY A 29 0.24 -0.80 -19.71
C GLY A 29 -1.04 -0.31 -19.04
N LEU A 30 -0.97 0.08 -17.76
CA LEU A 30 -2.08 0.67 -16.99
C LEU A 30 -2.12 2.21 -17.07
N GLY A 31 -1.18 2.83 -17.79
CA GLY A 31 -1.04 4.28 -17.92
C GLY A 31 -0.04 4.93 -16.95
N PHE A 32 0.79 4.13 -16.27
CA PHE A 32 1.74 4.62 -15.27
C PHE A 32 3.20 4.27 -15.61
N PRO A 33 3.75 4.79 -16.72
CA PRO A 33 5.13 4.50 -17.11
C PRO A 33 6.12 4.99 -16.05
N GLY A 34 7.07 4.13 -15.67
CA GLY A 34 8.03 4.40 -14.60
C GLY A 34 7.54 4.03 -13.20
N CYS A 35 6.26 3.66 -13.01
CA CYS A 35 5.82 3.09 -11.74
C CYS A 35 6.46 1.71 -11.55
N ILE A 36 6.99 1.39 -10.37
CA ILE A 36 7.65 0.10 -10.09
C ILE A 36 6.90 -0.75 -9.05
N GLY A 37 5.80 -0.22 -8.51
CA GLY A 37 5.05 -0.85 -7.44
C GLY A 37 4.08 0.10 -6.76
N LEU A 38 3.34 -0.45 -5.81
CA LEU A 38 2.34 0.25 -5.02
C LEU A 38 2.82 0.35 -3.57
N VAL A 39 2.41 1.43 -2.89
CA VAL A 39 2.46 1.53 -1.43
C VAL A 39 1.03 1.60 -0.95
N ASP A 40 0.69 0.69 -0.05
CA ASP A 40 -0.65 0.59 0.48
C ASP A 40 -0.61 0.20 1.95
N GLY A 41 -1.47 0.84 2.74
CA GLY A 41 -1.74 0.45 4.11
C GLY A 41 -2.73 -0.69 4.14
N THR A 42 -2.76 -1.44 5.24
CA THR A 42 -3.89 -2.33 5.50
C THR A 42 -4.17 -2.37 6.99
N LEU A 43 -5.45 -2.26 7.34
CA LEU A 43 -5.88 -2.31 8.72
C LEU A 43 -5.87 -3.76 9.21
N VAL A 44 -5.18 -4.02 10.30
CA VAL A 44 -5.27 -5.31 11.01
C VAL A 44 -5.99 -5.03 12.33
N LYS A 45 -7.22 -5.54 12.46
CA LYS A 45 -8.06 -5.25 13.63
C LYS A 45 -7.45 -5.91 14.87
N LEU A 46 -7.40 -5.16 15.96
CA LEU A 46 -7.04 -5.67 17.29
C LEU A 46 -8.34 -5.97 18.04
N SER A 47 -8.41 -7.11 18.73
CA SER A 47 -9.59 -7.45 19.55
C SER A 47 -9.74 -6.53 20.77
N GLN A 48 -8.67 -5.83 21.16
CA GLN A 48 -8.62 -4.96 22.33
C GLN A 48 -7.75 -3.73 22.04
N ARG A 49 -8.12 -2.59 22.65
CA ARG A 49 -7.31 -1.36 22.60
C ARG A 49 -5.95 -1.60 23.28
N PRO A 50 -4.82 -1.16 22.67
CA PRO A 50 -3.52 -1.19 23.33
C PRO A 50 -3.53 -0.43 24.66
N ARG A 51 -2.79 -0.94 25.66
CA ARG A 51 -2.71 -0.34 26.99
C ARG A 51 -1.79 0.88 27.01
N ASP A 52 -0.63 0.77 26.37
CA ASP A 52 0.37 1.83 26.19
C ASP A 52 0.21 2.46 24.81
N ASP A 53 0.40 3.78 24.71
CA ASP A 53 0.22 4.56 23.48
C ASP A 53 -1.11 4.28 22.76
N GLY A 54 -2.14 3.88 23.51
CA GLY A 54 -3.45 3.57 22.97
C GLY A 54 -4.01 4.71 22.11
N GLU A 55 -3.61 5.96 22.40
CA GLU A 55 -3.89 7.19 21.64
C GLU A 55 -3.21 7.27 20.26
N THR A 56 -2.01 6.70 20.09
CA THR A 56 -1.31 6.60 18.80
C THR A 56 -2.03 5.65 17.83
N TYR A 57 -2.77 4.70 18.41
CA TYR A 57 -3.68 3.82 17.71
C TYR A 57 -5.13 4.33 17.81
N PHE A 58 -5.41 5.50 18.39
CA PHE A 58 -6.78 5.99 18.59
C PHE A 58 -7.10 7.08 17.57
N ASP A 59 -7.70 6.71 16.44
CA ASP A 59 -8.55 7.66 15.73
C ASP A 59 -9.89 7.74 16.48
N LYS A 60 -10.42 8.95 16.69
CA LYS A 60 -11.75 9.18 17.28
C LYS A 60 -12.87 8.48 16.48
N LYS A 61 -12.61 8.10 15.23
CA LYS A 61 -13.51 7.30 14.37
C LYS A 61 -13.31 5.78 14.51
N MET A 62 -12.09 5.30 14.81
CA MET A 62 -11.77 3.88 15.00
C MET A 62 -10.62 3.66 16.02
N PRO A 63 -10.92 3.21 17.24
CA PRO A 63 -9.91 2.81 18.23
C PRO A 63 -9.11 1.61 17.70
N GLY A 64 -7.80 1.73 17.61
CA GLY A 64 -6.86 0.73 17.10
C GLY A 64 -6.19 1.03 15.74
N SER A 65 -6.52 2.14 15.07
CA SER A 65 -6.03 2.48 13.71
C SER A 65 -4.98 3.61 13.69
N CYS A 66 -4.08 3.59 12.70
CA CYS A 66 -3.07 4.62 12.47
C CYS A 66 -3.11 5.04 11.00
N HIS A 67 -2.96 6.33 10.70
CA HIS A 67 -2.92 6.80 9.33
C HIS A 67 -1.74 6.21 8.54
N ASP A 68 -2.00 5.83 7.30
CA ASP A 68 -1.04 5.33 6.31
C ASP A 68 0.27 6.12 6.26
N LEU A 69 0.18 7.45 6.18
CA LEU A 69 1.37 8.31 6.18
C LEU A 69 2.20 8.18 7.46
N THR A 70 1.55 8.06 8.62
CA THR A 70 2.22 7.88 9.91
C THR A 70 2.91 6.53 9.98
N CYS A 71 2.26 5.47 9.48
CA CYS A 71 2.85 4.15 9.36
C CYS A 71 4.08 4.18 8.45
N LEU A 72 3.97 4.76 7.25
CA LEU A 72 5.06 4.86 6.29
C LEU A 72 6.28 5.60 6.87
N ARG A 73 6.07 6.71 7.58
CA ARG A 73 7.15 7.49 8.23
C ARG A 73 7.97 6.68 9.23
N ARG A 74 7.39 5.63 9.82
CA ARG A 74 8.06 4.74 10.78
C ARG A 74 8.81 3.59 10.09
N THR A 75 8.65 3.42 8.79
CA THR A 75 9.35 2.38 8.02
C THR A 75 10.75 2.84 7.59
N SER A 76 11.66 1.88 7.35
CA SER A 76 12.96 2.18 6.74
C SER A 76 12.86 2.68 5.30
N LEU A 77 11.70 2.49 4.63
CA LEU A 77 11.46 2.99 3.28
C LEU A 77 11.41 4.51 3.26
N TRP A 78 10.81 5.16 4.27
CA TRP A 78 10.65 6.62 4.31
C TRP A 78 11.97 7.37 4.13
N GLY A 79 13.00 7.02 4.92
CA GLY A 79 14.32 7.63 4.82
C GLY A 79 15.07 7.29 3.52
N ARG A 80 14.58 6.33 2.74
CA ARG A 80 15.21 5.85 1.50
C ARG A 80 14.41 6.20 0.24
N LEU A 81 13.24 6.83 0.35
CA LEU A 81 12.44 7.26 -0.81
C LEU A 81 13.21 8.20 -1.73
N GLY A 82 14.19 8.97 -1.24
CA GLY A 82 15.06 9.81 -2.05
C GLY A 82 16.32 9.11 -2.59
N SER A 83 16.55 7.84 -2.25
CA SER A 83 17.81 7.14 -2.53
C SER A 83 17.85 6.56 -3.95
N ALA A 84 18.94 6.86 -4.67
CA ALA A 84 19.25 6.23 -5.95
C ALA A 84 19.53 4.71 -5.83
N GLN A 85 19.67 4.18 -4.62
CA GLN A 85 19.81 2.73 -4.40
C GLN A 85 18.49 1.98 -4.58
N LEU A 86 17.35 2.63 -4.34
CA LEU A 86 16.02 2.01 -4.47
C LEU A 86 15.38 2.28 -5.83
N PHE A 87 15.67 3.44 -6.41
CA PHE A 87 15.01 3.94 -7.62
C PHE A 87 16.03 4.34 -8.69
N ASP A 88 15.79 3.87 -9.91
CA ASP A 88 16.41 4.43 -11.10
C ASP A 88 15.75 5.75 -11.52
N ASN A 89 16.39 6.48 -12.43
CA ASN A 89 15.84 7.75 -12.93
C ASN A 89 14.43 7.56 -13.50
N GLY A 90 13.49 8.38 -13.03
CA GLY A 90 12.09 8.30 -13.44
C GLY A 90 11.27 7.18 -12.79
N GLN A 91 11.85 6.32 -11.94
CA GLN A 91 11.08 5.32 -11.20
C GLN A 91 10.33 5.94 -10.00
N TYR A 92 9.15 5.42 -9.66
CA TYR A 92 8.36 5.86 -8.51
C TYR A 92 7.37 4.78 -8.05
N LEU A 93 6.81 4.95 -6.86
CA LEU A 93 5.68 4.15 -6.36
C LEU A 93 4.38 4.93 -6.51
N LEU A 94 3.27 4.22 -6.70
CA LEU A 94 1.93 4.80 -6.56
C LEU A 94 1.38 4.53 -5.16
N GLY A 95 0.68 5.51 -4.60
CA GLY A 95 -0.03 5.38 -3.33
C GLY A 95 -1.44 5.94 -3.40
N ASP A 96 -2.22 5.66 -2.37
CA ASP A 96 -3.56 6.21 -2.20
C ASP A 96 -3.55 7.69 -1.78
N SER A 97 -4.72 8.24 -1.46
CA SER A 97 -4.89 9.65 -1.11
C SER A 97 -4.50 9.98 0.35
N GLY A 98 -4.22 8.96 1.16
CA GLY A 98 -3.74 9.05 2.54
C GLY A 98 -2.26 9.42 2.64
N TYR A 99 -1.49 9.23 1.56
CA TYR A 99 -0.08 9.61 1.47
C TYR A 99 0.12 11.05 0.97
N ILE A 100 1.34 11.59 1.19
CA ILE A 100 1.75 12.87 0.61
C ILE A 100 2.51 12.67 -0.71
N PRO A 101 2.29 13.53 -1.73
CA PRO A 101 3.04 13.47 -2.97
C PRO A 101 4.52 13.80 -2.74
N LEU A 102 5.40 12.91 -3.21
CA LEU A 102 6.85 13.06 -3.21
C LEU A 102 7.39 12.76 -4.61
N ASP A 103 8.66 13.06 -4.87
CA ASP A 103 9.29 12.77 -6.18
C ASP A 103 9.23 11.27 -6.56
N ARG A 104 9.30 10.38 -5.55
CA ARG A 104 9.28 8.91 -5.74
C ARG A 104 8.02 8.24 -5.20
N LEU A 105 7.02 9.01 -4.77
CA LEU A 105 5.71 8.51 -4.33
C LEU A 105 4.60 9.40 -4.90
N VAL A 106 3.89 8.89 -5.89
CA VAL A 106 2.80 9.58 -6.57
C VAL A 106 1.47 9.08 -5.99
N CYS A 107 0.70 10.00 -5.43
CA CYS A 107 -0.52 9.67 -4.69
C CYS A 107 -1.77 10.05 -5.49
N SER A 108 -2.87 9.34 -5.30
CA SER A 108 -4.18 9.78 -5.79
C SER A 108 -4.61 11.10 -5.11
N TYR A 109 -5.62 11.76 -5.67
CA TYR A 109 -6.18 12.97 -5.09
C TYR A 109 -7.18 12.61 -4.00
N LYS A 110 -7.20 13.39 -2.92
CA LYS A 110 -8.35 13.38 -2.01
C LYS A 110 -9.60 13.76 -2.78
N ARG A 111 -10.74 13.18 -2.40
CA ARG A 111 -12.02 13.41 -3.07
C ARG A 111 -12.35 14.90 -3.06
N THR A 112 -12.22 15.54 -4.22
CA THR A 112 -12.58 16.94 -4.44
C THR A 112 -13.64 16.99 -5.51
N ALA A 113 -14.82 17.49 -5.18
CA ALA A 113 -15.89 17.67 -6.14
C ALA A 113 -15.47 18.66 -7.24
N GLY A 114 -15.80 18.34 -8.50
CA GLY A 114 -15.75 19.28 -9.63
C GLY A 114 -14.56 19.20 -10.58
N ASP A 115 -13.52 18.42 -10.29
CA ASP A 115 -12.35 18.24 -11.18
C ASP A 115 -12.34 16.84 -11.81
N MET A 116 -12.86 16.74 -13.04
CA MET A 116 -13.01 15.47 -13.75
C MET A 116 -11.67 14.79 -14.04
N ASP A 117 -10.60 15.54 -14.32
CA ASP A 117 -9.29 14.94 -14.55
C ASP A 117 -8.75 14.25 -13.29
N LYS A 118 -9.01 14.82 -12.10
CA LYS A 118 -8.67 14.17 -10.82
C LYS A 118 -9.52 12.93 -10.57
N VAL A 119 -10.80 12.97 -10.90
CA VAL A 119 -11.71 11.81 -10.77
C VAL A 119 -11.23 10.67 -11.67
N ASP A 120 -10.98 10.95 -12.95
CA ASP A 120 -10.49 9.96 -13.92
C ASP A 120 -9.13 9.40 -13.52
N PHE A 121 -8.22 10.24 -13.03
CA PHE A 121 -6.93 9.79 -12.52
C PHE A 121 -7.09 8.86 -11.33
N ASN A 122 -7.97 9.21 -10.38
CA ASN A 122 -8.26 8.36 -9.23
C ASN A 122 -8.87 7.01 -9.66
N THR A 123 -9.73 6.99 -10.68
CA THR A 123 -10.26 5.76 -11.28
C THR A 123 -9.13 4.89 -11.85
N CYS A 124 -8.16 5.48 -12.55
CA CYS A 124 -7.00 4.74 -13.06
C CYS A 124 -6.13 4.18 -11.94
N VAL A 125 -5.89 4.96 -10.88
CA VAL A 125 -5.12 4.51 -9.70
C VAL A 125 -5.86 3.37 -8.98
N ALA A 126 -7.16 3.49 -8.78
CA ALA A 126 -7.99 2.43 -8.18
C ALA A 126 -7.91 1.15 -9.01
N HIS A 127 -8.03 1.23 -10.34
CA HIS A 127 -7.87 0.09 -11.23
C HIS A 127 -6.49 -0.56 -11.10
N ALA A 128 -5.41 0.23 -11.03
CA ALA A 128 -4.05 -0.29 -10.82
C ALA A 128 -3.87 -0.96 -9.45
N ARG A 129 -4.65 -0.55 -8.43
CA ARG A 129 -4.61 -1.11 -7.07
C ARG A 129 -5.41 -2.39 -6.88
N VAL A 130 -6.34 -2.73 -7.78
CA VAL A 130 -7.20 -3.93 -7.66
C VAL A 130 -6.37 -5.19 -7.36
N GLY A 131 -5.25 -5.39 -8.05
CA GLY A 131 -4.37 -6.55 -7.80
C GLY A 131 -3.74 -6.56 -6.41
N ASN A 132 -3.41 -5.39 -5.86
CA ASN A 132 -2.85 -5.25 -4.51
C ASN A 132 -3.90 -5.47 -3.43
N GLU A 133 -5.06 -4.82 -3.55
CA GLU A 133 -6.19 -5.00 -2.63
C GLU A 133 -6.62 -6.46 -2.58
N HIS A 134 -6.67 -7.11 -3.75
CA HIS A 134 -6.99 -8.52 -3.86
C HIS A 134 -5.93 -9.42 -3.21
N CYS A 135 -4.64 -9.15 -3.42
CA CYS A 135 -3.54 -9.87 -2.77
C CYS A 135 -3.63 -9.79 -1.24
N ILE A 136 -3.88 -8.59 -0.70
CA ILE A 136 -4.08 -8.35 0.74
C ILE A 136 -5.32 -9.09 1.25
N GLY A 137 -6.42 -9.07 0.49
CA GLY A 137 -7.66 -9.79 0.78
C GLY A 137 -7.43 -11.29 0.93
N ILE A 138 -6.75 -11.92 -0.04
CA ILE A 138 -6.39 -13.35 0.03
C ILE A 138 -5.50 -13.63 1.24
N LEU A 139 -4.51 -12.78 1.53
CA LEU A 139 -3.62 -12.95 2.69
C LEU A 139 -4.43 -12.98 4.00
N LYS A 140 -5.36 -12.03 4.19
CA LYS A 140 -6.22 -11.95 5.37
C LYS A 140 -7.23 -13.10 5.45
N ALA A 141 -7.79 -13.51 4.32
CA ALA A 141 -8.72 -14.64 4.25
C ALA A 141 -8.02 -15.97 4.61
N ARG A 142 -6.81 -16.18 4.08
CA ARG A 142 -6.02 -17.39 4.36
C ARG A 142 -5.57 -17.47 5.80
N TRP A 143 -5.06 -16.37 6.34
CA TRP A 143 -4.58 -16.31 7.71
C TRP A 143 -5.60 -15.60 8.59
N HIS A 144 -6.67 -16.32 8.98
CA HIS A 144 -7.73 -15.78 9.84
C HIS A 144 -7.21 -15.13 11.14
N SER A 145 -6.02 -15.49 11.61
CA SER A 145 -5.32 -14.81 12.71
C SER A 145 -5.04 -13.31 12.46
N LEU A 146 -5.08 -12.86 11.20
CA LEU A 146 -4.92 -11.46 10.79
C LEU A 146 -6.25 -10.69 10.71
N LYS A 147 -7.40 -11.37 10.72
CA LYS A 147 -8.71 -10.70 10.72
C LYS A 147 -8.98 -9.98 12.04
N GLU A 148 -8.57 -10.61 13.14
CA GLU A 148 -8.69 -10.04 14.49
C GLU A 148 -7.56 -10.57 15.38
N ILE A 149 -6.55 -9.76 15.61
CA ILE A 149 -5.43 -10.13 16.47
C ILE A 149 -5.87 -10.03 17.92
N ARG A 150 -5.87 -11.20 18.59
CA ARG A 150 -6.29 -11.34 20.00
C ARG A 150 -5.19 -11.06 21.02
N THR A 151 -3.95 -10.88 20.56
CA THR A 151 -2.83 -10.53 21.42
C THR A 151 -2.99 -9.10 21.94
N GLN A 152 -3.10 -8.95 23.25
CA GLN A 152 -3.17 -7.63 23.87
C GLN A 152 -1.81 -6.92 23.72
N LEU A 153 -1.82 -5.70 23.18
CA LEU A 153 -0.61 -4.88 23.03
C LEU A 153 -0.40 -4.03 24.29
N ARG A 154 0.30 -4.60 25.27
CA ARG A 154 0.62 -3.95 26.56
C ARG A 154 2.03 -3.42 26.62
N ASN A 155 2.93 -3.91 25.77
CA ASN A 155 4.32 -3.49 25.76
C ASN A 155 4.96 -3.65 24.36
N PRO A 156 6.13 -3.03 24.13
CA PRO A 156 6.84 -3.14 22.85
C PRO A 156 7.19 -4.57 22.43
N ALA A 157 7.39 -5.51 23.37
CA ALA A 157 7.71 -6.90 23.05
C ALA A 157 6.51 -7.65 22.44
N GLU A 158 5.29 -7.40 22.92
CA GLU A 158 4.06 -7.94 22.34
C GLU A 158 3.78 -7.33 20.95
N ASN A 159 4.06 -6.04 20.77
CA ASN A 159 3.99 -5.41 19.44
C ASN A 159 4.99 -6.06 18.48
N ALA A 160 6.24 -6.25 18.90
CA ALA A 160 7.26 -6.94 18.10
C ALA A 160 6.85 -8.39 17.78
N TYR A 161 6.18 -9.09 18.71
CA TYR A 161 5.62 -10.42 18.48
C TYR A 161 4.54 -10.40 17.39
N VAL A 162 3.58 -9.47 17.46
CA VAL A 162 2.53 -9.32 16.45
C VAL A 162 3.11 -8.99 15.08
N ILE A 163 4.09 -8.07 15.00
CA ILE A 163 4.80 -7.77 13.75
C ILE A 163 5.51 -9.01 13.20
N ARG A 164 6.16 -9.79 14.06
CA ARG A 164 6.81 -11.05 13.65
C ARG A 164 5.80 -12.08 13.16
N TRP A 165 4.65 -12.19 13.81
CA TRP A 165 3.55 -13.06 13.40
C TRP A 165 3.03 -12.69 12.00
N MET A 166 2.75 -11.41 11.77
CA MET A 166 2.33 -10.90 10.46
C MET A 166 3.35 -11.24 9.37
N ARG A 167 4.64 -11.07 9.66
CA ARG A 167 5.73 -11.47 8.74
C ARG A 167 5.73 -12.96 8.45
N CYS A 168 5.53 -13.82 9.46
CA CYS A 168 5.43 -15.26 9.24
C CYS A 168 4.26 -15.62 8.31
N CYS A 169 3.08 -14.99 8.47
CA CYS A 169 1.96 -15.18 7.56
C CYS A 169 2.30 -14.81 6.11
N ILE A 170 3.01 -13.71 5.89
CA ILE A 170 3.44 -13.27 4.55
C ILE A 170 4.43 -14.28 3.93
N ILE A 171 5.44 -14.70 4.69
CA ILE A 171 6.44 -15.68 4.22
C ILE A 171 5.76 -16.99 3.83
N LEU A 172 4.89 -17.50 4.69
CA LEU A 172 4.16 -18.74 4.42
C LEU A 172 3.22 -18.59 3.23
N HIS A 173 2.59 -17.42 3.06
CA HIS A 173 1.78 -17.13 1.89
C HIS A 173 2.62 -17.19 0.61
N ASN A 174 3.77 -16.51 0.57
CA ASN A 174 4.68 -16.51 -0.59
C ASN A 174 5.18 -17.92 -0.91
N PHE A 175 5.57 -18.69 0.11
CA PHE A 175 5.98 -20.08 -0.04
C PHE A 175 4.88 -20.96 -0.66
N LEU A 176 3.63 -20.81 -0.20
CA LEU A 176 2.49 -21.54 -0.76
C LEU A 176 2.19 -21.12 -2.20
N LYS A 177 2.28 -19.81 -2.52
CA LYS A 177 2.13 -19.31 -3.90
C LYS A 177 3.22 -19.89 -4.81
N TRP A 178 4.46 -19.98 -4.34
CA TRP A 178 5.56 -20.63 -5.06
C TRP A 178 5.28 -22.14 -5.30
N ARG A 179 4.69 -22.82 -4.31
CA ARG A 179 4.23 -24.21 -4.43
C ARG A 179 3.00 -24.40 -5.33
N ARG A 180 2.44 -23.33 -5.91
CA ARG A 180 1.20 -23.32 -6.70
C ARG A 180 0.01 -23.89 -5.95
N ASP A 181 -0.07 -23.58 -4.66
CA ASP A 181 -1.25 -23.87 -3.83
C ASP A 181 -2.49 -23.21 -4.45
N GLU A 182 -3.44 -24.05 -4.86
CA GLU A 182 -4.71 -23.63 -5.46
C GLU A 182 -5.63 -23.15 -4.34
N TRP A 183 -5.65 -21.83 -4.13
CA TRP A 183 -6.59 -21.19 -3.21
C TRP A 183 -7.66 -20.50 -4.03
N SER A 184 -8.86 -21.04 -3.99
CA SER A 184 -10.00 -20.48 -4.71
C SER A 184 -10.62 -19.33 -3.92
N GLU A 185 -11.03 -18.28 -4.63
CA GLU A 185 -11.82 -17.18 -4.07
C GLU A 185 -13.27 -17.64 -3.79
N ASP A 186 -13.74 -18.64 -4.52
CA ASP A 186 -15.08 -19.22 -4.42
C ASP A 186 -15.33 -19.88 -3.05
N ASP A 187 -14.29 -20.48 -2.45
CA ASP A 187 -14.39 -21.11 -1.14
C ASP A 187 -14.33 -20.09 0.02
N HIS A 188 -13.79 -18.89 -0.23
CA HIS A 188 -13.42 -17.91 0.79
C HIS A 188 -13.68 -16.47 0.33
N PRO A 189 -14.94 -15.99 0.41
CA PRO A 189 -15.28 -14.64 -0.04
C PRO A 189 -14.44 -13.58 0.67
N ILE A 190 -13.84 -12.70 -0.11
CA ILE A 190 -13.00 -11.60 0.38
C ILE A 190 -13.92 -10.48 0.84
N GLU A 191 -13.90 -10.21 2.15
CA GLU A 191 -14.56 -9.03 2.71
C GLU A 191 -13.83 -7.78 2.20
N VAL A 192 -14.53 -6.95 1.40
CA VAL A 192 -14.03 -5.63 1.02
C VAL A 192 -14.14 -4.73 2.24
N GLU A 193 -12.99 -4.45 2.87
CA GLU A 193 -12.93 -3.46 3.94
C GLU A 193 -13.26 -2.08 3.35
N ARG A 194 -14.29 -1.42 3.89
CA ARG A 194 -14.62 -0.05 3.50
C ARG A 194 -13.55 0.88 4.10
N ASP A 195 -12.96 1.73 3.25
CA ASP A 195 -12.20 2.90 3.68
C ASP A 195 -13.15 3.84 4.43
N ASP A 196 -13.33 3.60 5.73
CA ASP A 196 -13.94 4.58 6.61
C ASP A 196 -12.99 5.77 6.68
N ASP A 197 -13.41 6.88 6.05
CA ASP A 197 -12.71 8.16 5.93
C ASP A 197 -12.04 8.54 7.27
N LEU A 198 -10.77 8.16 7.42
CA LEU A 198 -9.94 8.61 8.53
C LEU A 198 -9.98 10.15 8.49
N GLY A 199 -10.16 10.79 9.64
CA GLY A 199 -10.29 12.24 9.71
C GLY A 199 -9.15 12.97 8.96
N PRO A 200 -9.30 14.27 8.64
CA PRO A 200 -8.25 14.99 7.91
C PRO A 200 -6.90 14.78 8.62
N PRO A 201 -5.84 14.36 7.90
CA PRO A 201 -4.56 14.09 8.51
C PRO A 201 -4.07 15.35 9.24
N PRO A 202 -3.24 15.18 10.29
CA PRO A 202 -2.62 16.31 10.96
C PRO A 202 -1.97 17.23 9.93
N LYS A 203 -2.17 18.54 10.08
CA LYS A 203 -1.82 19.60 9.10
C LYS A 203 -0.37 19.45 8.61
N SER A 204 -0.16 18.71 7.51
CA SER A 204 1.15 18.35 6.95
C SER A 204 1.44 19.00 5.59
N ALA A 205 0.63 19.99 5.19
CA ALA A 205 0.77 20.72 3.92
C ALA A 205 2.16 21.33 3.68
N ARG A 206 3.03 21.39 4.70
CA ARG A 206 4.40 21.90 4.62
C ARG A 206 5.42 20.93 4.02
N GLU A 207 5.10 19.64 3.84
CA GLU A 207 6.08 18.63 3.38
C GLU A 207 5.91 18.18 1.93
N CYS A 208 4.83 18.59 1.26
CA CYS A 208 4.68 18.28 -0.16
C CYS A 208 5.70 19.12 -0.94
N SER A 209 6.74 18.47 -1.46
CA SER A 209 7.74 19.18 -2.26
C SER A 209 7.11 19.62 -3.58
N ARG A 210 7.48 20.82 -4.06
CA ARG A 210 7.10 21.31 -5.40
C ARG A 210 7.33 20.23 -6.47
N ARG A 211 8.46 19.54 -6.37
CA ARG A 211 8.84 18.42 -7.26
C ARG A 211 7.87 17.24 -7.19
N GLY A 212 7.39 16.87 -6.00
CA GLY A 212 6.38 15.81 -5.83
C GLY A 212 5.02 16.18 -6.43
N LEU A 213 4.59 17.44 -6.30
CA LEU A 213 3.38 17.94 -6.96
C LEU A 213 3.51 17.92 -8.48
N GLU A 214 4.62 18.43 -9.01
CA GLU A 214 4.92 18.43 -10.44
C GLU A 214 4.99 17.01 -11.00
N ARG A 215 5.62 16.08 -10.25
CA ARG A 215 5.66 14.66 -10.61
C ARG A 215 4.27 14.06 -10.72
N ARG A 216 3.40 14.28 -9.73
CA ARG A 216 2.01 13.79 -9.78
C ARG A 216 1.25 14.37 -10.97
N GLN A 217 1.37 15.68 -11.22
CA GLN A 217 0.69 16.32 -12.36
C GLN A 217 1.20 15.80 -13.71
N ALA A 218 2.50 15.53 -13.83
CA ALA A 218 3.07 14.91 -15.02
C ALA A 218 2.53 13.49 -15.24
N VAL A 219 2.54 12.65 -14.19
CA VAL A 219 2.00 11.28 -14.25
C VAL A 219 0.50 11.30 -14.55
N GLN A 220 -0.27 12.22 -13.97
CA GLN A 220 -1.69 12.38 -14.28
C GLN A 220 -1.92 12.66 -15.76
N ARG A 221 -1.22 13.65 -16.34
CA ARG A 221 -1.37 13.98 -17.77
C ARG A 221 -1.09 12.76 -18.64
N THR A 222 0.03 12.09 -18.43
CA THR A 222 0.40 10.88 -19.18
C THR A 222 -0.63 9.76 -19.01
N CYS A 223 -1.11 9.52 -17.78
CA CYS A 223 -2.10 8.49 -17.50
C CYS A 223 -3.41 8.76 -18.23
N LEU A 224 -3.90 10.00 -18.22
CA LEU A 224 -5.14 10.38 -18.90
C LEU A 224 -4.99 10.36 -20.43
N GLU A 225 -3.86 10.81 -20.96
CA GLU A 225 -3.54 10.73 -22.40
C GLU A 225 -3.53 9.30 -22.94
N ILE A 226 -3.16 8.32 -22.09
CA ILE A 226 -3.18 6.89 -22.43
C ILE A 226 -4.59 6.33 -22.29
N ASN A 227 -5.25 6.59 -21.15
CA ASN A 227 -6.50 5.93 -20.76
C ASN A 227 -7.79 6.61 -21.27
N ARG A 228 -7.69 7.76 -21.95
CA ARG A 228 -8.81 8.39 -22.69
C ARG A 228 -8.84 8.05 -24.18
N ARG A 229 -7.97 7.14 -24.64
CA ARG A 229 -7.99 6.67 -26.03
C ARG A 229 -9.14 5.69 -26.23
N PRO A 230 -9.75 5.61 -27.43
CA PRO A 230 -10.77 4.60 -27.70
C PRO A 230 -10.28 3.18 -27.35
N GLY A 231 -11.11 2.40 -26.64
CA GLY A 231 -10.78 1.03 -26.20
C GLY A 231 -9.92 0.93 -24.94
N SER A 232 -9.54 2.06 -24.31
CA SER A 232 -8.82 2.09 -23.04
C SER A 232 -9.74 2.32 -21.84
N LEU A 233 -9.21 2.25 -20.62
CA LEU A 233 -9.99 2.13 -19.37
C LEU A 233 -11.13 3.15 -19.22
N LEU A 234 -10.90 4.43 -19.53
CA LEU A 234 -11.89 5.51 -19.33
C LEU A 234 -12.84 5.69 -20.52
N CYS A 235 -12.66 4.91 -21.59
CA CYS A 235 -13.48 4.97 -22.80
C CYS A 235 -14.08 3.60 -23.16
N ARG A 236 -14.30 2.73 -22.15
CA ARG A 236 -15.00 1.45 -22.28
C ARG A 236 -16.51 1.61 -22.12
#